data_AF-A0A970EFN8-F1
#
_entry.id   AF-A0A970EFN8-F1
#
_cell.length_a   1.000
_cell.length_b   1.000
_cell.length_c   1.000
_cell.angle_alpha   90.00
_cell.angle_beta   90.00
_cell.angle_gamma   90.00
#
_symmetry.space_group_name_H-M   'P 1'
#
loop_
_entity.id
_entity.type
_entity.pdbx_description
1 polymer ?
#
loop_
_entity_poly.entity_id
_entity_poly.type
_entity_poly.pdbx_seq_one_letter_code
_entity_poly.pdbx_strand_id
1 'polypeptide(L)' 'MPKKYPDLKALVTEDKEAYNYFISLPDYVREQISQRSSHINSFESLKDYAENLLRGDD' A
#
# COMPACT_ATOMS: atom_id res chain seq x y z
N MET A 1 -16.57 -3.92 9.95
CA MET A 1 -15.90 -4.15 8.65
C MET A 1 -14.66 -3.28 8.60
N PRO A 2 -13.52 -3.76 8.08
CA PRO A 2 -12.35 -2.91 7.91
C PRO A 2 -12.68 -1.74 6.98
N LYS A 3 -12.14 -0.56 7.26
CA LYS A 3 -12.34 0.64 6.43
C LYS A 3 -11.75 0.37 5.05
N LYS A 4 -12.55 0.61 4.00
CA LYS A 4 -12.13 0.49 2.62
C LYS A 4 -12.17 1.84 1.93
N TYR A 5 -11.27 2.04 0.99
CA TYR A 5 -11.10 3.23 0.18
C TYR A 5 -11.23 2.87 -1.30
N PRO A 6 -11.60 3.81 -2.19
CA PRO A 6 -11.70 3.52 -3.62
C PRO A 6 -10.41 2.98 -4.25
N ASP A 7 -9.26 3.48 -3.80
CA ASP A 7 -7.93 3.13 -4.31
C ASP A 7 -6.84 3.50 -3.29
N LEU A 8 -5.58 3.23 -3.68
CA LEU A 8 -4.39 3.56 -2.90
C LEU A 8 -4.32 5.06 -2.61
N LYS A 9 -4.70 5.91 -3.56
CA LYS A 9 -4.59 7.37 -3.41
C LYS A 9 -5.52 7.86 -2.31
N ALA A 10 -6.77 7.43 -2.32
CA ALA A 10 -7.73 7.74 -1.27
C ALA A 10 -7.27 7.17 0.07
N LEU A 11 -6.76 5.94 0.10
CA LEU A 11 -6.17 5.33 1.30
C LEU A 11 -5.05 6.19 1.89
N VAL A 12 -4.01 6.53 1.12
CA VAL A 12 -2.86 7.30 1.65
C VAL A 12 -3.17 8.79 1.86
N THR A 13 -4.27 9.30 1.33
CA THR A 13 -4.71 10.69 1.58
C THR A 13 -5.54 10.80 2.86
N GLU A 14 -6.41 9.83 3.11
CA GLU A 14 -7.34 9.85 4.25
C GLU A 14 -6.81 9.12 5.49
N ASP A 15 -5.85 8.21 5.31
CA ASP A 15 -5.30 7.37 6.36
C ASP A 15 -3.83 7.71 6.63
N LYS A 16 -3.58 8.40 7.74
CA LYS A 16 -2.23 8.81 8.13
C LYS A 16 -1.33 7.60 8.41
N GLU A 17 -1.88 6.50 8.93
CA GLU A 17 -1.10 5.29 9.19
C GLU A 17 -0.68 4.63 7.87
N ALA A 18 -1.60 4.52 6.92
CA ALA A 18 -1.30 3.99 5.59
C ALA A 18 -0.31 4.87 4.83
N TYR A 19 -0.42 6.20 4.92
CA TYR A 19 0.55 7.13 4.35
C TYR A 19 1.96 6.89 4.90
N ASN A 20 2.10 6.92 6.23
CA ASN A 20 3.38 6.75 6.90
C ASN A 20 4.03 5.40 6.57
N TYR A 21 3.23 4.33 6.53
CA TYR A 21 3.71 3.03 6.10
C TYR A 21 4.16 3.06 4.64
N PHE A 22 3.33 3.55 3.72
CA PHE A 22 3.66 3.61 2.30
C PHE A 22 4.97 4.36 2.04
N ILE A 23 5.18 5.54 2.65
CA ILE A 23 6.42 6.31 2.45
C ILE A 23 7.66 5.67 3.10
N SER A 24 7.48 4.79 4.09
CA SER A 24 8.59 4.05 4.71
C SER A 24 9.10 2.88 3.88
N LEU A 25 8.33 2.42 2.88
CA LEU A 25 8.71 1.32 2.01
C LEU A 25 9.83 1.74 1.03
N PRO A 26 10.68 0.80 0.59
CA PRO A 26 11.68 1.05 -0.45
C PRO A 26 11.06 1.59 -1.74
N ASP A 27 11.81 2.39 -2.49
CA ASP A 27 11.34 3.05 -3.71
C ASP A 27 10.74 2.06 -4.71
N TYR A 28 11.42 0.93 -4.97
CA TYR A 28 10.95 -0.10 -5.89
C TYR A 28 9.63 -0.75 -5.44
N VAL A 29 9.42 -0.90 -4.13
CA VAL A 29 8.17 -1.42 -3.56
C VAL A 29 7.04 -0.41 -3.76
N ARG A 30 7.30 0.87 -3.48
CA ARG A 30 6.32 1.95 -3.70
C ARG A 30 5.92 2.08 -5.17
N GLU A 31 6.87 1.93 -6.09
CA GLU A 31 6.60 1.94 -7.53
C GLU A 31 5.70 0.78 -7.95
N GLN A 32 6.01 -0.44 -7.52
CA GLN A 32 5.19 -1.62 -7.82
C GLN A 32 3.78 -1.55 -7.20
N ILE A 33 3.68 -1.06 -5.97
CA ILE A 33 2.40 -0.76 -5.31
C ILE A 33 1.59 0.26 -6.13
N SER A 34 2.24 1.31 -6.61
CA SER A 34 1.59 2.37 -7.39
C SER A 34 1.04 1.85 -8.72
N GLN A 35 1.72 0.90 -9.36
CA GLN A 35 1.24 0.23 -10.58
C GLN A 35 -0.03 -0.60 -10.37
N ARG A 36 -0.29 -1.07 -9.14
CA ARG A 36 -1.51 -1.81 -8.76
C ARG A 36 -2.44 -1.04 -7.82
N SER A 37 -2.34 0.29 -7.84
CA SER A 37 -3.08 1.20 -6.94
C SER A 37 -4.60 0.98 -6.89
N SER A 38 -5.22 0.51 -7.97
CA SER A 38 -6.66 0.23 -8.05
C SER A 38 -7.15 -0.95 -7.19
N HIS A 39 -6.25 -1.85 -6.79
CA HIS A 39 -6.59 -3.04 -5.99
C HIS A 39 -6.24 -2.89 -4.50
N ILE A 40 -5.57 -1.79 -4.14
CA ILE A 40 -5.13 -1.52 -2.77
C ILE A 40 -6.11 -0.53 -2.16
N ASN A 41 -7.08 -1.05 -1.41
CA ASN A 41 -8.20 -0.29 -0.88
C ASN A 41 -8.25 -0.28 0.65
N SER A 42 -7.26 -0.83 1.33
CA SER A 42 -7.20 -0.88 2.79
C SER A 42 -5.76 -0.92 3.26
N PHE A 43 -5.54 -0.56 4.52
CA PHE A 43 -4.22 -0.69 5.12
C PHE A 43 -3.71 -2.14 5.13
N GLU A 44 -4.60 -3.11 5.34
CA GLU A 44 -4.30 -4.54 5.28
C GLU A 44 -3.83 -4.96 3.88
N SER A 45 -4.57 -4.60 2.82
CA SER A 45 -4.16 -4.92 1.44
C SER A 45 -2.84 -4.25 1.03
N LEU A 46 -2.56 -3.06 1.56
CA LEU A 46 -1.28 -2.37 1.37
C LEU A 46 -0.13 -3.15 2.03
N LYS A 47 -0.31 -3.58 3.29
CA LYS A 47 0.68 -4.38 4.03
C LYS A 47 0.93 -5.72 3.35
N ASP A 48 -0.12 -6.47 3.04
CA ASP A 48 -0.02 -7.79 2.42
C ASP A 48 0.73 -7.73 1.10
N TYR A 49 0.44 -6.73 0.27
CA TYR A 49 1.13 -6.59 -1.01
C TYR A 49 2.59 -6.16 -0.84
N ALA A 50 2.86 -5.21 0.07
CA ALA A 50 4.23 -4.80 0.38
C ALA A 50 5.07 -5.96 0.94
N GLU A 51 4.53 -6.78 1.85
CA GLU A 51 5.23 -7.95 2.40
C GLU A 51 5.55 -8.99 1.33
N ASN A 52 4.64 -9.23 0.38
CA ASN A 52 4.90 -10.14 -0.74
C ASN A 52 6.02 -9.62 -1.65
N LEU A 53 6.09 -8.31 -1.88
CA LEU A 53 7.16 -7.70 -2.68
C LEU A 53 8.51 -7.75 -1.97
N LEU A 54 8.53 -7.46 -0.67
CA LEU A 54 9.75 -7.50 0.16
C LEU A 54 10.32 -8.92 0.32
N ARG A 55 9.46 -9.94 0.33
CA ARG A 55 9.89 -11.36 0.40
C ARG A 55 10.41 -11.90 -0.93
N GLY A 56 10.07 -11.28 -2.05
CA GLY A 56 10.48 -11.70 -3.40
C GLY A 56 11.74 -11.01 -3.92
N ASP A 57 12.38 -10.16 -3.11
CA ASP A 57 13.58 -9.38 -3.43
C ASP A 57 14.89 -10.05 -2.94
N ASP A 58 14.86 -11.37 -2.72
CA ASP A 58 16.01 -12.23 -2.35
C ASP A 58 16.45 -13.09 -3.55
#